data_AF-A0A3N4DCF4-F1
#
_entry.id   AF-A0A3N4DCF4-F1
#
_cell.length_a   1.000
_cell.length_b   1.000
_cell.length_c   1.000
_cell.angle_alpha   90.00
_cell.angle_beta   90.00
_cell.angle_gamma   90.00
#
_symmetry.space_group_name_H-M   'P 1'
#
loop_
_entity.id
_entity.type
_entity.pdbx_description
1 polymer ?
#
loop_
_entity_poly.entity_id
_entity_poly.type
_entity_poly.pdbx_seq_one_letter_code
_entity_poly.pdbx_strand_id
1 'polypeptide(L)' 'MKPIKEVEQDYILTVLALCDGDKHKAAHALQMGFATLYRKLSEYKVTHCE' A
#
# COMPACT_ATOMS: atom_id res chain seq x y z
N MET A 1 3.89 -1.70 20.96
CA MET A 1 2.63 -1.57 20.20
C MET A 1 2.90 -0.64 19.04
N LYS A 2 2.77 -1.08 17.78
CA LYS A 2 3.03 -0.20 16.62
C LYS A 2 1.89 0.83 16.49
N PRO A 3 2.16 2.08 16.10
CA PRO A 3 1.13 3.05 15.72
C PRO A 3 0.21 2.47 14.63
N ILE A 4 -1.08 2.82 14.66
CA ILE A 4 -2.07 2.38 13.67
C ILE A 4 -1.60 2.67 12.23
N LYS A 5 -0.94 3.81 12.03
CA LYS A 5 -0.39 4.22 10.74
C LYS A 5 0.68 3.24 10.22
N GLU A 6 1.54 2.73 11.10
CA GLU A 6 2.57 1.75 10.71
C GLU A 6 1.97 0.39 10.38
N VAL A 7 0.94 -0.04 11.11
CA VAL A 7 0.21 -1.29 10.84
C VAL A 7 -0.51 -1.21 9.50
N GLU A 8 -1.16 -0.07 9.21
CA GLU A 8 -1.81 0.16 7.92
C GLU A 8 -0.80 0.13 6.77
N GLN A 9 0.34 0.81 6.92
CA GLN A 9 1.40 0.84 5.90
C GLN A 9 1.96 -0.56 5.63
N ASP A 10 2.29 -1.31 6.68
CA ASP A 10 2.81 -2.68 6.58
C ASP A 10 1.82 -3.61 5.86
N TYR A 11 0.53 -3.50 6.19
CA TYR A 11 -0.51 -4.27 5.53
C TYR A 11 -0.65 -3.94 4.05
N ILE A 12 -0.67 -2.65 3.70
CA ILE A 12 -0.78 -2.21 2.29
C ILE A 12 0.43 -2.66 1.47
N LEU A 13 1.64 -2.55 2.03
CA LEU A 13 2.86 -2.98 1.35
C LEU A 13 2.92 -4.50 1.17
N THR A 14 2.47 -5.25 2.17
CA THR A 14 2.37 -6.71 2.08
C THR A 14 1.42 -7.13 0.97
N VAL A 15 0.21 -6.54 0.90
CA VAL A 15 -0.74 -6.84 -0.18
C VAL A 15 -0.21 -6.42 -1.55
N LEU A 16 0.49 -5.29 -1.64
CA LEU A 16 1.13 -4.86 -2.88
C LEU A 16 2.20 -5.86 -3.35
N ALA A 17 3.02 -6.38 -2.43
CA ALA A 17 4.02 -7.41 -2.73
C ALA A 17 3.37 -8.74 -3.17
N LEU A 18 2.28 -9.16 -2.50
CA LEU A 18 1.50 -10.35 -2.89
C LEU A 18 0.81 -10.20 -4.26
N CYS A 19 0.64 -8.96 -4.73
CA CYS A 19 0.09 -8.64 -6.04
C CYS A 19 1.18 -8.34 -7.09
N ASP A 20 2.45 -8.70 -6.84
CA ASP A 20 3.58 -8.43 -7.74
C ASP A 20 3.75 -6.94 -8.11
N GLY A 21 3.37 -6.04 -7.20
CA GLY A 21 3.43 -4.60 -7.44
C GLY A 21 2.26 -4.04 -8.28
N ASP A 22 1.32 -4.88 -8.71
CA ASP A 22 0.12 -4.45 -9.44
C ASP A 22 -0.83 -3.67 -8.52
N LYS A 23 -0.81 -2.34 -8.69
CA LYS A 23 -1.60 -1.41 -7.88
C LYS A 23 -3.11 -1.55 -8.10
N HIS A 24 -3.56 -2.01 -9.27
CA HIS A 24 -4.98 -2.23 -9.53
C HIS A 24 -5.48 -3.48 -8.79
N LYS A 25 -4.72 -4.58 -8.85
CA LYS A 25 -5.03 -5.80 -8.08
C LYS A 25 -4.95 -5.55 -6.59
N ALA A 26 -3.92 -4.84 -6.12
CA ALA A 26 -3.78 -4.50 -4.71
C ALA A 26 -4.95 -3.63 -4.21
N ALA A 27 -5.38 -2.64 -4.98
CA ALA A 27 -6.53 -1.80 -4.62
C ALA A 27 -7.82 -2.63 -4.50
N HIS A 28 -8.04 -3.56 -5.43
CA HIS A 28 -9.16 -4.50 -5.38
C HIS A 28 -9.09 -5.42 -4.16
N ALA A 29 -7.91 -6.01 -3.87
CA ALA A 29 -7.70 -6.90 -2.74
C ALA A 29 -7.87 -6.17 -1.38
N LEU A 30 -7.44 -4.91 -1.32
CA LEU A 30 -7.59 -4.04 -0.15
C LEU A 30 -8.99 -3.41 -0.05
N GLN A 31 -9.89 -3.69 -0.99
CA GLN A 31 -11.24 -3.09 -1.10
C GLN A 31 -11.22 -1.56 -0.98
N MET A 32 -10.25 -0.92 -1.64
CA MET A 32 -10.11 0.53 -1.65
C MET A 32 -10.02 1.09 -3.05
N GLY A 33 -10.41 2.36 -3.21
CA GLY A 33 -10.26 3.07 -4.47
C GLY A 33 -8.79 3.17 -4.89
N PHE A 34 -8.52 3.03 -6.18
CA PHE A 34 -7.18 3.13 -6.75
C PHE A 34 -6.49 4.45 -6.40
N ALA A 35 -7.21 5.58 -6.49
CA ALA A 35 -6.71 6.90 -6.12
C ALA A 35 -6.33 6.99 -4.63
N THR A 36 -7.07 6.29 -3.76
CA THR A 36 -6.78 6.22 -2.31
C THR A 36 -5.51 5.42 -2.05
N LEU A 37 -5.36 4.25 -2.67
CA LEU A 37 -4.14 3.45 -2.57
C LEU A 37 -2.94 4.26 -3.07
N TYR A 38 -3.07 4.90 -4.22
CA TYR A 38 -2.01 5.72 -4.80
C TYR A 38 -1.59 6.88 -3.87
N ARG A 39 -2.55 7.60 -3.29
CA ARG A 39 -2.27 8.66 -2.31
C ARG A 39 -1.53 8.13 -1.08
N LYS A 40 -1.98 7.00 -0.52
CA LYS A 40 -1.32 6.35 0.63
C LYS A 40 0.12 5.95 0.30
N LEU A 41 0.35 5.31 -0.84
CA LEU A 41 1.70 4.94 -1.29
C LEU A 41 2.62 6.15 -1.45
N SER A 42 2.09 7.27 -1.95
CA SER A 42 2.82 8.55 -2.03
C SER A 42 3.16 9.12 -0.64
N GLU A 43 2.20 9.10 0.29
CA GLU A 43 2.38 9.55 1.68
C GLU A 43 3.43 8.72 2.45
N TYR A 44 3.55 7.43 2.13
CA TYR A 44 4.54 6.54 2.71
C TYR A 44 5.97 6.80 2.19
N LYS A 45 6.16 7.73 1.24
CA LYS A 45 7.45 7.99 0.58
C LYS A 45 8.12 6.71 0.08
N VAL A 46 7.33 5.75 -0.41
CA VAL A 46 7.87 4.58 -1.12
C VAL A 46 8.23 5.02 -2.54
N THR A 47 9.12 6.00 -2.62
CA THR A 47 10.01 6.17 -3.76
C THR A 47 10.99 5.03 -3.66
N HIS A 48 10.96 4.15 -4.67
CA HIS A 48 11.97 3.13 -4.96
C HIS A 48 13.36 3.53 -4.41
N CYS A 49 13.83 2.84 -3.37
CA CYS A 49 15.24 2.84 -2.99
C CYS A 49 15.85 1.57 -3.59
N GLU A 50 16.72 1.83 -4.58
CA GLU A 50 17.85 1.03 -5.11
C GLU A 50 17.65 -0.46 -5.44
#